data_AF-A0A0M2U028-F1
#
_entry.id   AF-A0A0M2U028-F1
#
_cell.length_a   1.000
_cell.length_b   1.000
_cell.length_c   1.000
_cell.angle_alpha   90.00
_cell.angle_beta   90.00
_cell.angle_gamma   90.00
#
_symmetry.space_group_name_H-M   'P 1'
#
loop_
_entity.id
_entity.type
_entity.pdbx_description
1 polymer ?
#
loop_
_entity_poly.entity_id
_entity_poly.type
_entity_poly.pdbx_seq_one_letter_code
_entity_poly.pdbx_strand_id
1 'polypeptide(L)' 'MGINPLKATEAIRDNYLNYLTTIFPIQDPEFNRQFQEELREPAKFVKGPYLEATPCFRSGCTLKERGVVS' A
#
# COMPACT_ATOMS: atom_id res chain seq x y z
N MET A 1 -9.97 10.15 -15.09
CA MET A 1 -10.17 10.00 -13.63
C MET A 1 -8.95 9.30 -13.06
N GLY A 2 -8.22 9.94 -12.13
CA GLY A 2 -7.07 9.32 -11.46
C GLY A 2 -7.51 8.67 -10.15
N ILE A 3 -6.85 7.57 -9.77
CA ILE A 3 -7.02 6.95 -8.45
C ILE A 3 -6.35 7.85 -7.41
N ASN A 4 -7.03 8.14 -6.31
CA ASN A 4 -6.41 8.78 -5.15
C ASN A 4 -5.70 7.70 -4.32
N PRO A 5 -4.36 7.65 -4.28
CA PRO A 5 -3.62 6.58 -3.64
C PRO A 5 -3.86 6.51 -2.14
N LEU A 6 -4.09 7.65 -1.47
CA LEU A 6 -4.39 7.68 -0.04
C LEU A 6 -5.70 6.95 0.25
N LYS A 7 -6.77 7.32 -0.47
CA LYS A 7 -8.09 6.67 -0.34
C LYS A 7 -8.05 5.19 -0.70
N ALA A 8 -7.26 4.82 -1.71
CA ALA A 8 -7.10 3.44 -2.11
C ALA A 8 -6.41 2.61 -1.01
N THR A 9 -5.35 3.14 -0.40
CA THR A 9 -4.67 2.47 0.71
C THR A 9 -5.57 2.33 1.94
N GLU A 10 -6.36 3.36 2.28
CA GLU A 10 -7.34 3.29 3.36
C GLU A 10 -8.38 2.19 3.12
N ALA A 11 -8.96 2.13 1.92
CA ALA A 11 -9.95 1.12 1.57
C ALA A 11 -9.39 -0.32 1.61
N ILE A 12 -8.15 -0.51 1.12
CA ILE A 12 -7.47 -1.81 1.17
C ILE A 12 -7.19 -2.22 2.62
N ARG A 13 -6.70 -1.28 3.44
CA ARG A 13 -6.45 -1.52 4.86
C ARG A 13 -7.73 -1.96 5.57
N ASP A 14 -8.82 -1.23 5.40
CA ASP A 14 -10.05 -1.49 6.12
C ASP A 14 -10.65 -2.84 5.72
N ASN A 15 -10.60 -3.19 4.43
CA ASN A 15 -11.00 -4.52 3.96
C ASN A 15 -10.12 -5.65 4.53
N TYR A 16 -8.81 -5.44 4.61
CA TYR A 16 -7.89 -6.42 5.19
C TYR A 16 -8.15 -6.65 6.68
N LEU A 17 -8.35 -5.57 7.45
CA LEU A 17 -8.69 -5.67 8.87
C LEU A 17 -10.03 -6.40 9.08
N ASN A 18 -11.06 -6.07 8.28
CA ASN A 18 -12.35 -6.76 8.33
C ASN A 18 -12.21 -8.25 7.98
N TYR A 19 -11.38 -8.60 7.01
CA TYR A 19 -11.11 -10.00 6.69
C TYR A 19 -10.51 -10.73 7.91
N LEU A 20 -9.49 -10.15 8.55
CA LEU A 20 -8.87 -10.73 9.75
C LEU A 20 -9.89 -10.94 10.87
N THR A 21 -10.80 -10.00 11.11
CA THR A 21 -11.82 -10.15 12.16
C THR A 21 -12.85 -11.23 11.87
N THR A 22 -13.07 -11.59 10.61
CA THR A 22 -14.02 -12.64 10.23
C THR A 22 -13.43 -14.05 10.24
N ILE A 23 -12.13 -14.22 10.01
CA ILE A 23 -11.51 -15.56 9.87
C ILE A 23 -11.00 -16.15 11.19
N PHE A 24 -10.83 -15.33 12.23
CA PHE A 24 -10.38 -15.79 13.55
C PHE A 24 -11.56 -15.91 14.52
N PRO A 25 -12.05 -17.13 14.82
CA PRO A 25 -13.15 -17.33 15.76
C PRO A 25 -12.64 -17.27 17.21
N ILE A 26 -12.36 -16.06 17.71
CA ILE A 26 -11.94 -15.85 19.09
C ILE A 26 -13.19 -15.83 20.00
N GLN A 27 -13.38 -16.91 20.76
CA GLN A 27 -14.55 -17.08 21.63
C GLN A 27 -14.44 -16.33 22.95
N ASP A 28 -13.21 -16.21 23.48
CA ASP A 28 -12.97 -15.48 24.71
C ASP A 28 -13.15 -13.98 24.47
N PRO A 29 -14.05 -13.31 25.21
CA PRO A 29 -14.39 -11.92 24.97
C PRO A 29 -13.21 -10.97 25.25
N GLU A 30 -12.33 -11.32 26.17
CA GLU A 30 -11.19 -10.49 26.54
C GLU A 30 -10.09 -10.59 25.47
N PHE A 31 -9.81 -11.80 24.96
CA PHE A 31 -8.90 -11.97 23.83
C PHE A 31 -9.46 -11.35 22.54
N ASN A 32 -10.78 -11.43 22.31
CA ASN A 32 -11.37 -10.79 21.15
C ASN A 32 -11.26 -9.26 21.25
N ARG A 33 -11.48 -8.68 22.44
CA ARG A 33 -11.28 -7.25 22.68
C ARG A 33 -9.84 -6.83 22.38
N GLN A 34 -8.86 -7.53 22.95
CA GLN A 34 -7.43 -7.24 22.73
C GLN A 34 -7.05 -7.36 21.25
N PHE A 35 -7.58 -8.37 20.54
CA PHE A 35 -7.37 -8.54 19.12
C PHE A 35 -7.92 -7.37 18.30
N GLN A 36 -9.14 -6.91 18.59
CA GLN A 36 -9.75 -5.76 17.91
C GLN A 36 -9.01 -4.45 18.19
N GLU A 37 -8.54 -4.26 19.43
CA GLU A 37 -7.75 -3.09 19.83
C GLU A 37 -6.42 -3.06 19.08
N GLU A 38 -5.72 -4.19 19.06
CA GLU A 38 -4.44 -4.31 18.40
C GLU A 38 -4.54 -4.07 16.89
N LEU A 39 -5.58 -4.60 16.23
CA LEU A 39 -5.81 -4.38 14.80
C LEU A 39 -6.05 -2.91 14.43
N ARG A 40 -6.49 -2.08 15.37
CA ARG A 40 -6.75 -0.65 15.16
C ARG A 40 -5.50 0.21 15.38
N GLU A 41 -4.43 -0.35 15.94
CA GLU A 41 -3.19 0.37 16.14
C GLU A 41 -2.61 0.84 14.78
N PRO A 42 -2.44 2.16 14.60
CA PRO A 42 -1.99 2.70 13.33
C PRO A 42 -0.59 2.18 12.98
N ALA A 43 -0.38 1.88 11.69
CA ALA A 43 0.89 1.43 11.12
C ALA A 43 1.44 0.07 11.64
N LYS A 44 0.69 -0.68 12.46
CA LYS A 44 1.13 -2.01 12.93
C LYS A 44 0.99 -3.11 11.87
N PHE A 45 -0.13 -3.10 11.13
CA PHE A 45 -0.46 -4.17 10.17
C PHE A 45 -0.35 -3.74 8.71
N VAL A 46 -0.49 -2.45 8.43
CA VAL A 46 -0.45 -1.90 7.07
C VAL A 46 0.47 -0.70 7.05
N LYS A 47 1.44 -0.72 6.13
CA LYS A 47 2.28 0.43 5.82
C LYS A 47 1.50 1.38 4.91
N GLY A 48 1.69 2.69 5.11
CA GLY A 48 1.06 3.71 4.26
C GLY A 48 1.42 3.55 2.78
N PRO A 49 0.78 4.31 1.88
CA PRO A 49 1.06 4.22 0.45
C PRO A 49 2.55 4.41 0.19
N TYR A 50 3.16 3.45 -0.51
CA TYR A 50 4.49 3.63 -1.06
C TYR A 50 4.40 4.71 -2.14
N LEU A 51 4.99 5.87 -1.86
CA LEU A 51 5.18 6.89 -2.88
C LEU A 51 6.37 6.47 -3.73
N GLU A 52 6.13 5.66 -4.77
CA GLU A 52 7.11 5.51 -5.83
C GLU A 52 7.14 6.81 -6.63
N ALA A 53 8.06 7.70 -6.22
CA ALA A 53 8.49 8.81 -7.05
C ALA A 53 9.44 8.25 -8.13
N THR A 54 8.96 7.32 -8.96
CA THR A 54 9.71 6.91 -10.14
C THR A 54 9.81 8.16 -11.01
N PRO A 55 11.00 8.78 -11.16
CA PRO A 55 11.11 9.95 -12.01
C PRO A 55 10.59 9.56 -13.40
N CYS A 56 9.83 10.45 -14.04
CA CYS A 56 9.36 10.22 -15.40
C CYS A 56 10.51 9.66 -16.23
N PHE A 57 10.33 8.48 -16.81
CA PHE A 57 11.34 7.85 -17.65
C PHE A 57 11.73 8.85 -18.74
N ARG A 58 12.88 9.52 -18.56
CA ARG A 58 13.46 10.35 -19.61
C ARG A 58 14.01 9.37 -20.62
N SER A 59 13.32 9.26 -21.75
CA SER A 59 13.85 8.56 -22.92
C SER A 59 15.24 9.14 -23.19
N GLY A 60 16.28 8.39 -22.82
CA GLY A 60 17.64 8.76 -23.12
C GLY A 60 17.77 8.93 -24.62
N CYS A 61 18.48 9.98 -25.05
CA CYS A 61 18.73 10.24 -26.46
C CYS A 61 19.12 8.93 -27.15
N THR A 62 18.38 8.58 -28.21
CA THR A 62 18.72 7.42 -29.03
C THR A 62 20.16 7.56 -29.51
N LEU A 63 20.89 6.44 -29.62
CA LEU A 63 22.27 6.37 -30.12
C LEU A 63 22.50 7.09 -31.47
N LYS A 64 21.42 7.46 -32.18
CA LYS A 64 21.40 8.23 -33.42
C LYS A 64 21.88 9.68 -33.29
N GLU A 65 22.17 10.18 -32.09
CA GLU A 65 22.67 11.55 -31.86
C GLU A 65 24.20 11.63 -31.72
N ARG A 66 24.91 10.51 -31.73
CA ARG A 66 26.37 10.52 -31.95
C ARG A 66 26.63 10.26 -33.42
N GLY A 67 26.63 11.34 -34.20
CA GLY A 67 27.21 11.35 -35.53
C GLY A 67 28.65 10.86 -35.45
N VAL A 68 28.88 9.63 -35.90
CA VAL A 68 30.18 9.20 -36.40
C VAL A 68 30.37 9.99 -37.69
N VAL A 69 31.14 11.07 -37.62
CA VAL A 69 31.79 11.64 -38.80
C VAL A 69 33.26 11.30 -38.66
N SER A 70 33.73 10.58 -39.67
CA SER A 70 35.10 10.17 -39.95
C SER A 70 36.11 11.31 -39.93
#